data_AF-A0A2V6WYR4-F1
#
_entry.id   AF-A0A2V6WYR4-F1
#
_cell.length_a   1.000
_cell.length_b   1.000
_cell.length_c   1.000
_cell.angle_alpha   90.00
_cell.angle_beta   90.00
_cell.angle_gamma   90.00
#
_symmetry.space_group_name_H-M   'P 1'
#
loop_
_entity.id
_entity.type
_entity.pdbx_description
1 polymer ?
#
loop_
_entity_poly.entity_id
_entity_poly.type
_entity_poly.pdbx_seq_one_letter_code
_entity_poly.pdbx_strand_id
1 'polypeptide(L)'
;MTIHEEYRATHAKSAALYERARRSIPGGITHDIRHLTPHPIYVERAVGARKWDVDGNEYVDYWMGHGALFLGHCHPAIVKAVQGQIARGTHLGACHELEVHWAELVTKLIPCAEQVRFTMSGTEATHLAMRVARAYTGRSKIVKFTGHFHGWHDGAVAGVNPPYEVPMSAGVPGAMLDQMVICPPNDIKAVQVALERGDVAAVILEPAGG
;
A
#
# COMPACT_ATOMS: atom_id res chain seq x y z
N MET A 1 34.67 2.31 15.86
CA MET A 1 33.29 2.79 15.72
C MET A 1 32.52 1.75 14.95
N THR A 2 31.43 1.22 15.51
CA THR A 2 30.53 0.28 14.81
C THR A 2 29.61 1.03 13.86
N ILE A 3 29.00 0.34 12.87
CA ILE A 3 28.00 0.93 11.97
C ILE A 3 26.85 1.56 12.77
N HIS A 4 26.44 0.94 13.89
CA HIS A 4 25.38 1.49 14.74
C HIS A 4 25.81 2.76 15.49
N GLU A 5 27.06 2.84 15.93
CA GLU A 5 27.60 4.05 16.59
C GLU A 5 27.70 5.21 15.59
N GLU A 6 28.20 4.94 14.39
CA GLU A 6 28.26 5.91 13.30
C GLU A 6 26.87 6.41 12.91
N TYR A 7 25.92 5.49 12.72
CA TYR A 7 24.53 5.83 12.40
C TYR A 7 23.92 6.75 13.46
N ARG A 8 24.07 6.43 14.74
CA ARG A 8 23.56 7.29 15.83
C ARG A 8 24.23 8.66 15.85
N ALA A 9 25.54 8.73 15.63
CA ALA A 9 26.29 9.97 15.63
C ALA A 9 25.87 10.91 14.48
N THR A 10 25.53 10.33 13.32
CA THR A 10 25.15 11.06 12.10
C THR A 10 23.65 11.35 11.97
N HIS A 11 22.80 10.75 12.83
CA HIS A 11 21.34 10.88 12.77
C HIS A 11 20.74 11.30 14.12
N ALA A 12 21.42 12.20 14.85
CA ALA A 12 21.09 12.56 16.22
C ALA A 12 19.73 13.25 16.36
N LYS A 13 19.33 14.12 15.41
CA LYS A 13 18.01 14.76 15.41
C LYS A 13 16.92 13.76 15.07
N SER A 14 17.16 12.85 14.13
CA SER A 14 16.26 11.73 13.85
C SER A 14 16.03 10.87 15.09
N ALA A 15 17.09 10.57 15.86
CA ALA A 15 16.98 9.85 17.14
C ALA A 15 16.10 10.60 18.15
N ALA A 16 16.32 11.91 18.31
CA ALA A 16 15.53 12.74 19.21
C ALA A 16 14.04 12.82 18.80
N LEU A 17 13.75 12.88 17.51
CA LEU A 17 12.38 12.83 16.99
C LEU A 17 11.73 11.48 17.23
N TYR A 18 12.44 10.37 17.02
CA TYR A 18 11.93 9.03 17.30
C TYR A 18 11.57 8.86 18.79
N GLU A 19 12.43 9.29 19.71
CA GLU A 19 12.14 9.24 21.14
C GLU A 19 10.94 10.12 21.55
N ARG A 20 10.71 11.24 20.85
CA ARG A 20 9.47 12.02 21.01
C ARG A 20 8.26 11.28 20.45
N ALA A 21 8.37 10.72 19.24
CA ALA A 21 7.29 10.01 18.57
C ALA A 21 6.80 8.80 19.37
N ARG A 22 7.71 8.04 19.99
CA ARG A 22 7.38 6.89 20.84
C ARG A 22 6.50 7.22 22.05
N ARG A 23 6.41 8.50 22.44
CA ARG A 23 5.53 8.95 23.53
C ARG A 23 4.06 9.07 23.12
N SER A 24 3.79 9.21 21.82
CA SER A 24 2.43 9.45 21.29
C SER A 24 2.02 8.52 20.16
N ILE A 25 2.95 7.78 19.58
CA ILE A 25 2.74 6.89 18.44
C ILE A 25 3.25 5.49 18.82
N PRO A 26 2.41 4.43 18.77
CA PRO A 26 2.86 3.06 19.00
C PRO A 26 4.06 2.71 18.11
N GLY A 27 5.13 2.20 18.72
CA GLY A 27 6.38 1.90 17.99
C GLY A 27 7.10 3.13 17.41
N GLY A 28 6.64 4.36 17.68
CA GLY A 28 7.25 5.60 17.17
C GLY A 28 7.10 5.82 15.67
N ILE A 29 6.20 5.08 14.99
CA ILE A 29 6.00 5.12 13.53
C ILE A 29 4.52 5.00 13.18
N THR A 30 4.11 5.61 12.06
CA THR A 30 2.73 5.53 11.53
C THR A 30 2.58 4.61 10.32
N HIS A 31 3.64 3.87 9.99
CA HIS A 31 3.66 2.89 8.91
C HIS A 31 4.74 1.85 9.20
N ASP A 32 4.38 0.57 9.28
CA ASP A 32 5.25 -0.47 9.84
C ASP A 32 6.59 -0.65 9.11
N ILE A 33 6.60 -0.53 7.78
CA ILE A 33 7.83 -0.61 6.97
C ILE A 33 8.85 0.50 7.27
N ARG A 34 8.46 1.54 8.02
CA ARG A 34 9.39 2.59 8.48
C ARG A 34 10.15 2.16 9.73
N HIS A 35 9.83 1.01 10.32
CA HIS A 35 10.58 0.51 11.47
C HIS A 35 12.04 0.27 11.09
N LEU A 36 12.97 0.81 11.89
CA LEU A 36 14.40 0.61 11.73
C LEU A 36 15.07 0.64 13.09
N THR A 37 15.97 -0.31 13.33
CA THR A 37 16.81 -0.34 14.53
C THR A 37 18.17 0.32 14.22
N PRO A 38 18.62 1.32 15.01
CA PRO A 38 18.07 1.71 16.30
C PRO A 38 16.91 2.70 16.28
N HIS A 39 16.78 3.48 15.20
CA HIS A 39 15.65 4.37 14.95
C HIS A 39 15.56 4.69 13.45
N PRO A 40 14.37 5.05 12.92
CA PRO A 40 14.25 5.55 11.56
C PRO A 40 14.91 6.91 11.35
N ILE A 41 15.14 7.23 10.08
CA ILE A 41 15.45 8.60 9.64
C ILE A 41 14.16 9.44 9.59
N TYR A 42 14.28 10.74 9.81
CA TYR A 42 13.19 11.70 9.62
C TYR A 42 13.50 12.57 8.41
N VAL A 43 12.71 12.46 7.33
CA VAL A 43 12.93 13.20 6.09
C VAL A 43 12.41 14.63 6.23
N GLU A 44 13.24 15.62 5.91
CA GLU A 44 12.86 17.05 5.89
C GLU A 44 12.37 17.48 4.52
N ARG A 45 13.07 17.05 3.45
CA ARG A 45 12.75 17.45 2.07
C ARG A 45 13.16 16.39 1.06
N ALA A 46 12.55 16.42 -0.12
CA ALA A 46 12.92 15.57 -1.24
C ALA A 46 12.63 16.26 -2.58
N VAL A 47 13.49 16.08 -3.57
CA VAL A 47 13.36 16.64 -4.94
C VAL A 47 14.02 15.69 -5.93
N GLY A 48 13.35 15.42 -7.05
CA GLY A 48 13.84 14.48 -8.07
C GLY A 48 14.04 13.09 -7.47
N ALA A 49 15.23 12.52 -7.66
CA ALA A 49 15.59 11.20 -7.14
C ALA A 49 16.27 11.24 -5.75
N ARG A 50 16.21 12.35 -5.03
CA ARG A 50 16.96 12.56 -3.78
C ARG A 50 16.06 13.00 -2.64
N LYS A 51 16.44 12.62 -1.42
CA LYS A 51 15.84 13.08 -0.17
C LYS A 51 16.90 13.44 0.86
N TRP A 52 16.56 14.37 1.75
CA TRP A 52 17.41 14.83 2.83
C TRP A 52 16.70 14.64 4.15
N ASP A 53 17.40 14.07 5.12
CA ASP A 53 16.89 13.97 6.49
C ASP A 53 17.06 15.29 7.26
N VAL A 54 16.50 15.34 8.46
CA VAL A 54 16.59 16.49 9.38
C VAL A 54 18.01 16.75 9.88
N ASP A 55 18.90 15.78 9.76
CA ASP A 55 20.31 15.85 10.12
C ASP A 55 21.18 16.45 8.98
N GLY A 56 20.59 16.60 7.79
CA GLY A 56 21.23 17.17 6.61
C GLY A 56 21.87 16.13 5.69
N ASN A 57 21.71 14.83 6.00
CA ASN A 57 22.23 13.74 5.19
C ASN A 57 21.43 13.62 3.89
N GLU A 58 22.13 13.44 2.78
CA GLU A 58 21.53 13.29 1.46
C GLU A 58 21.53 11.83 1.01
N TYR A 59 20.41 11.37 0.47
CA TYR A 59 20.25 10.01 -0.05
C TYR A 59 19.76 10.04 -1.49
N VAL A 60 20.31 9.15 -2.32
CA VAL A 60 19.64 8.71 -3.55
C VAL A 60 18.47 7.81 -3.12
N ASP A 61 17.25 8.21 -3.45
CA ASP A 61 16.05 7.50 -3.02
C ASP A 61 15.62 6.48 -4.06
N TYR A 62 15.87 5.20 -3.79
CA TYR A 62 15.36 4.08 -4.60
C TYR A 62 13.99 3.58 -4.14
N TRP A 63 13.47 4.10 -3.02
CA TRP A 63 12.20 3.65 -2.45
C TRP A 63 11.00 4.45 -2.96
N MET A 64 11.22 5.72 -3.32
CA MET A 64 10.32 6.61 -4.09
C MET A 64 8.82 6.39 -3.88
N GLY A 65 8.36 6.61 -2.64
CA GLY A 65 6.93 6.54 -2.31
C GLY A 65 6.30 5.15 -2.50
N HIS A 66 7.08 4.07 -2.40
CA HIS A 66 6.65 2.70 -2.68
C HIS A 66 6.22 2.52 -4.14
N GLY A 67 6.95 3.18 -5.06
CA GLY A 67 6.67 3.18 -6.49
C GLY A 67 5.67 4.27 -6.95
N ALA A 68 4.93 4.90 -6.04
CA ALA A 68 3.95 5.94 -6.40
C ALA A 68 4.58 7.19 -7.01
N LEU A 69 5.84 7.49 -6.69
CA LEU A 69 6.55 8.69 -7.15
C LEU A 69 7.47 8.38 -8.34
N PHE A 70 6.97 7.65 -9.33
CA PHE A 70 7.77 7.22 -10.48
C PHE A 70 8.39 8.38 -11.30
N LEU A 71 7.82 9.60 -11.21
CA LEU A 71 8.36 10.82 -11.84
C LEU A 71 9.32 11.63 -10.96
N GLY A 72 9.66 11.14 -9.77
CA GLY A 72 10.47 11.91 -8.81
C GLY A 72 9.66 12.69 -7.79
N HIS A 73 10.33 13.04 -6.70
CA HIS A 73 9.83 13.96 -5.69
C HIS A 73 9.67 15.36 -6.28
N CYS A 74 8.58 16.05 -5.92
CA CYS A 74 8.33 17.44 -6.30
C CYS A 74 8.46 17.73 -7.82
N HIS A 75 7.99 16.82 -8.68
CA HIS A 75 8.00 17.05 -10.12
C HIS A 75 7.28 18.37 -10.48
N PRO A 76 7.92 19.34 -11.17
CA PRO A 76 7.41 20.70 -11.31
C PRO A 76 5.99 20.80 -11.88
N ALA A 77 5.66 19.95 -12.87
CA ALA A 77 4.32 19.92 -13.46
C ALA A 77 3.23 19.47 -12.46
N ILE A 78 3.54 18.49 -11.60
CA ILE A 78 2.61 17.99 -10.58
C ILE A 78 2.42 19.07 -9.51
N VAL A 79 3.52 19.65 -9.02
CA VAL A 79 3.47 20.73 -8.01
C VAL A 79 2.61 21.89 -8.50
N LYS A 80 2.83 22.35 -9.74
CA LYS A 80 2.04 23.44 -10.33
C LYS A 80 0.56 23.10 -10.45
N ALA A 81 0.22 21.90 -10.90
CA ALA A 81 -1.17 21.45 -11.04
C ALA A 81 -1.89 21.39 -9.68
N VAL A 82 -1.23 20.81 -8.67
CA VAL A 82 -1.77 20.71 -7.30
C VAL A 82 -1.95 22.10 -6.68
N GLN A 83 -0.95 22.98 -6.78
CA GLN A 83 -1.07 24.35 -6.26
C GLN A 83 -2.22 25.12 -6.91
N GLY A 84 -2.39 24.99 -8.23
CA GLY A 84 -3.50 25.60 -8.95
C GLY A 84 -4.87 25.08 -8.48
N GLN A 85 -4.97 23.77 -8.20
CA GLN A 85 -6.23 23.17 -7.73
C GLN A 85 -6.53 23.53 -6.27
N ILE A 86 -5.53 23.57 -5.38
CA ILE A 86 -5.74 23.92 -3.96
C ILE A 86 -6.41 25.30 -3.82
N ALA A 87 -6.05 26.28 -4.65
CA ALA A 87 -6.67 27.60 -4.65
C ALA A 87 -8.17 27.59 -5.02
N ARG A 88 -8.65 26.49 -5.63
CA ARG A 88 -10.05 26.29 -6.04
C ARG A 88 -10.82 25.35 -5.09
N GLY A 89 -10.14 24.76 -4.11
CA GLY A 89 -10.69 23.78 -3.17
C GLY A 89 -10.17 22.36 -3.38
N THR A 90 -10.07 21.61 -2.28
CA THR A 90 -9.54 20.23 -2.23
C THR A 90 -10.61 19.15 -2.09
N HIS A 91 -11.77 19.49 -1.53
CA HIS A 91 -12.92 18.59 -1.41
C HIS A 91 -14.21 19.39 -1.63
N LEU A 92 -14.80 19.27 -2.81
CA LEU A 92 -15.92 20.12 -3.22
C LEU A 92 -17.29 19.62 -2.71
N GLY A 93 -17.35 18.41 -2.14
CA GLY A 93 -18.62 17.82 -1.70
C GLY A 93 -19.61 17.54 -2.84
N ALA A 94 -19.13 17.54 -4.08
CA ALA A 94 -19.88 17.35 -5.32
C ALA A 94 -18.95 16.85 -6.43
N CYS A 95 -19.55 16.39 -7.53
CA CYS A 95 -18.84 15.96 -8.73
C CYS A 95 -18.06 17.11 -9.38
N HIS A 96 -17.02 16.78 -10.14
CA HIS A 96 -16.21 17.75 -10.87
C HIS A 96 -15.56 17.18 -12.13
N GLU A 97 -15.31 18.02 -13.14
CA GLU A 97 -14.77 17.61 -14.45
C GLU A 97 -13.48 16.78 -14.35
N LEU A 98 -12.59 17.08 -13.38
CA LEU A 98 -11.32 16.36 -13.25
C LEU A 98 -11.49 14.86 -12.91
N GLU A 99 -12.60 14.44 -12.28
CA GLU A 99 -12.82 13.02 -11.99
C GLU A 99 -13.25 12.26 -13.25
N VAL A 100 -14.02 12.91 -14.13
CA VAL A 100 -14.41 12.38 -15.45
C VAL A 100 -13.18 12.25 -16.32
N HIS A 101 -12.36 13.31 -16.41
CA HIS A 101 -11.14 13.28 -17.20
C HIS A 101 -10.16 12.22 -16.71
N TRP A 102 -10.01 12.06 -15.39
CA TRP A 102 -9.15 11.00 -14.85
C TRP A 102 -9.70 9.61 -15.18
N ALA A 103 -11.02 9.40 -15.08
CA ALA A 103 -11.63 8.12 -15.43
C ALA A 103 -11.36 7.75 -16.90
N GLU A 104 -11.55 8.67 -17.84
CA GLU A 104 -11.27 8.49 -19.27
C GLU A 104 -9.80 8.12 -19.54
N LEU A 105 -8.86 8.72 -18.80
CA LEU A 105 -7.44 8.38 -18.92
C LEU A 105 -7.17 6.95 -18.44
N VAL A 106 -7.76 6.53 -17.32
CA VAL A 106 -7.56 5.18 -16.78
C VAL A 106 -8.14 4.12 -17.72
N THR A 107 -9.38 4.29 -18.19
CA THR A 107 -10.02 3.33 -19.11
C THR A 107 -9.29 3.23 -20.45
N LYS A 108 -8.70 4.34 -20.92
CA LYS A 108 -7.83 4.33 -22.11
C LYS A 108 -6.53 3.54 -21.89
N LEU A 109 -5.95 3.60 -20.70
CA LEU A 109 -4.68 2.93 -20.37
C LEU A 109 -4.87 1.43 -20.06
N ILE A 110 -6.01 1.04 -19.49
CA ILE A 110 -6.31 -0.32 -19.04
C ILE A 110 -7.54 -0.83 -19.77
N PRO A 111 -7.41 -1.49 -20.94
CA PRO A 111 -8.54 -1.80 -21.82
C PRO A 111 -9.62 -2.71 -21.21
N CYS A 112 -9.27 -3.51 -20.20
CA CYS A 112 -10.25 -4.34 -19.48
C CYS A 112 -11.06 -3.58 -18.42
N ALA A 113 -10.68 -2.34 -18.10
CA ALA A 113 -11.42 -1.49 -17.17
C ALA A 113 -12.37 -0.58 -17.95
N GLU A 114 -13.55 -1.10 -18.29
CA GLU A 114 -14.59 -0.33 -19.02
C GLU A 114 -15.20 0.81 -18.18
N GLN A 115 -15.23 0.62 -16.86
CA GLN A 115 -15.67 1.60 -15.86
C GLN A 115 -14.72 1.58 -14.67
N VAL A 116 -14.55 2.74 -14.02
CA VAL A 116 -13.68 2.88 -12.85
C VAL A 116 -14.37 3.63 -11.72
N ARG A 117 -13.96 3.33 -10.49
CA ARG A 117 -14.35 4.07 -9.29
C ARG A 117 -13.12 4.33 -8.44
N PHE A 118 -12.88 5.59 -8.10
CA PHE A 118 -11.73 5.98 -7.29
C PHE A 118 -11.95 5.70 -5.80
N THR A 119 -10.86 5.37 -5.12
CA THR A 119 -10.76 5.18 -3.67
C THR A 119 -9.59 6.01 -3.14
N MET A 120 -9.48 6.16 -1.82
CA MET A 120 -8.42 6.96 -1.20
C MET A 120 -7.09 6.19 -1.04
N SER A 121 -7.12 4.86 -1.17
CA SER A 121 -5.94 4.01 -1.07
C SER A 121 -6.07 2.72 -1.87
N GLY A 122 -4.92 2.05 -2.09
CA GLY A 122 -4.89 0.69 -2.64
C GLY A 122 -5.57 -0.35 -1.74
N THR A 123 -5.53 -0.17 -0.41
CA THR A 123 -6.25 -1.04 0.53
C THR A 123 -7.77 -0.92 0.35
N GLU A 124 -8.28 0.29 0.13
CA GLU A 124 -9.71 0.46 -0.18
C GLU A 124 -10.07 -0.10 -1.55
N ALA A 125 -9.18 0.01 -2.53
CA ALA A 125 -9.41 -0.50 -3.88
C ALA A 125 -9.56 -2.04 -3.88
N THR A 126 -8.64 -2.77 -3.24
CA THR A 126 -8.70 -4.23 -3.12
C THR A 126 -9.90 -4.67 -2.29
N HIS A 127 -10.20 -3.97 -1.20
CA HIS A 127 -11.38 -4.24 -0.38
C HIS A 127 -12.68 -4.10 -1.18
N LEU A 128 -12.82 -3.01 -1.94
CA LEU A 128 -13.99 -2.76 -2.79
C LEU A 128 -14.08 -3.80 -3.91
N ALA A 129 -12.97 -4.15 -4.56
CA ALA A 129 -12.94 -5.17 -5.61
C ALA A 129 -13.45 -6.53 -5.10
N MET A 130 -12.99 -6.97 -3.92
CA MET A 130 -13.48 -8.20 -3.29
C MET A 130 -14.98 -8.13 -2.99
N ARG A 131 -15.47 -6.99 -2.50
CA ARG A 131 -16.91 -6.79 -2.23
C ARG A 131 -17.74 -6.83 -3.51
N VAL A 132 -17.29 -6.18 -4.58
CA VAL A 132 -17.96 -6.19 -5.89
C VAL A 132 -18.02 -7.61 -6.46
N ALA A 133 -16.91 -8.36 -6.41
CA ALA A 133 -16.88 -9.75 -6.88
C ALA A 133 -17.87 -10.65 -6.12
N ARG A 134 -17.92 -10.54 -4.79
CA ARG A 134 -18.89 -11.27 -3.96
C ARG A 134 -20.33 -10.88 -4.29
N ALA A 135 -20.61 -9.58 -4.44
CA ALA A 135 -21.95 -9.10 -4.78
C ALA A 135 -22.41 -9.58 -6.18
N TYR A 136 -21.50 -9.58 -7.15
CA TYR A 136 -21.79 -10.02 -8.51
C TYR A 136 -22.03 -11.53 -8.62
N THR A 137 -21.20 -12.33 -7.95
CA THR A 137 -21.25 -13.80 -8.06
C THR A 137 -22.19 -14.47 -7.06
N GLY A 138 -22.56 -13.78 -5.97
CA GLY A 138 -23.27 -14.38 -4.83
C GLY A 138 -22.43 -15.35 -4.00
N ARG A 139 -21.12 -15.43 -4.26
CA ARG A 139 -20.17 -16.36 -3.62
C ARG A 139 -19.37 -15.66 -2.53
N SER A 140 -18.82 -16.42 -1.58
CA SER A 140 -18.19 -15.85 -0.38
C SER A 140 -16.66 -15.89 -0.41
N LYS A 141 -16.06 -16.91 -1.03
CA LYS A 141 -14.61 -17.14 -0.94
C LYS A 141 -13.82 -16.26 -1.90
N ILE A 142 -12.63 -15.86 -1.48
CA ILE A 142 -11.63 -15.20 -2.34
C ILE A 142 -10.36 -16.04 -2.30
N VAL A 143 -9.81 -16.36 -3.47
CA VAL A 143 -8.49 -16.97 -3.59
C VAL A 143 -7.43 -15.87 -3.62
N LYS A 144 -6.40 -16.00 -2.80
CA LYS A 144 -5.16 -15.21 -2.89
C LYS A 144 -3.94 -16.12 -2.79
N PHE A 145 -2.75 -15.55 -2.97
CA PHE A 145 -1.51 -16.31 -2.98
C PHE A 145 -0.64 -16.01 -1.76
N THR A 146 0.10 -17.00 -1.26
CA THR A 146 1.09 -16.79 -0.18
C THR A 146 2.12 -15.75 -0.62
N GLY A 147 2.48 -14.82 0.26
CA GLY A 147 3.43 -13.74 -0.02
C GLY A 147 2.82 -12.49 -0.65
N HIS A 148 1.62 -12.58 -1.24
CA HIS A 148 1.01 -11.42 -1.90
C HIS A 148 0.42 -10.43 -0.90
N PHE A 149 0.72 -9.15 -1.09
CA PHE A 149 0.21 -8.04 -0.30
C PHE A 149 -0.90 -7.29 -1.03
N HIS A 150 -2.08 -7.21 -0.41
CA HIS A 150 -3.26 -6.53 -0.98
C HIS A 150 -3.83 -5.48 -0.02
N GLY A 151 -2.99 -4.94 0.86
CA GLY A 151 -3.39 -4.04 1.93
C GLY A 151 -3.61 -4.77 3.26
N TRP A 152 -3.99 -4.00 4.28
CA TRP A 152 -4.07 -4.44 5.66
C TRP A 152 -5.50 -4.71 6.15
N HIS A 153 -6.51 -4.61 5.26
CA HIS A 153 -7.89 -4.93 5.61
C HIS A 153 -8.08 -6.43 5.89
N ASP A 154 -9.08 -6.80 6.70
CA ASP A 154 -9.30 -8.17 7.19
C ASP A 154 -9.23 -9.26 6.10
N GLY A 155 -9.84 -9.02 4.94
CA GLY A 155 -9.82 -9.95 3.80
C GLY A 155 -8.48 -10.09 3.05
N ALA A 156 -7.42 -9.38 3.45
CA ALA A 156 -6.11 -9.42 2.77
C ALA A 156 -4.98 -9.95 3.64
N VAL A 157 -5.15 -10.04 4.97
CA VAL A 157 -4.06 -10.28 5.92
C VAL A 157 -3.59 -11.73 6.04
N ALA A 158 -4.36 -12.69 5.51
CA ALA A 158 -4.02 -14.11 5.57
C ALA A 158 -2.89 -14.46 4.60
N GLY A 159 -1.87 -15.22 5.02
CA GLY A 159 -0.80 -15.70 4.13
C GLY A 159 0.12 -14.61 3.56
N VAL A 160 0.28 -13.46 4.23
CA VAL A 160 1.13 -12.35 3.76
C VAL A 160 2.61 -12.60 4.04
N ASN A 161 2.97 -12.92 5.30
CA ASN A 161 4.36 -13.10 5.73
C ASN A 161 4.58 -14.52 6.29
N PRO A 162 5.81 -15.07 6.24
CA PRO A 162 6.15 -16.28 6.98
C PRO A 162 6.04 -16.08 8.52
N PRO A 163 5.58 -17.08 9.29
CA PRO A 163 4.92 -18.33 8.85
C PRO A 163 3.53 -18.04 8.25
N TYR A 164 3.28 -18.48 7.02
CA TYR A 164 2.09 -18.08 6.21
C TYR A 164 0.75 -18.59 6.78
N GLU A 165 0.80 -19.49 7.75
CA GLU A 165 -0.34 -20.04 8.47
C GLU A 165 -0.92 -19.05 9.50
N VAL A 166 -0.17 -18.00 9.83
CA VAL A 166 -0.57 -16.98 10.79
C VAL A 166 -0.96 -15.70 10.04
N PRO A 167 -2.14 -15.11 10.33
CA PRO A 167 -2.50 -13.83 9.73
C PRO A 167 -1.57 -12.71 10.22
N MET A 168 -1.37 -11.69 9.38
CA MET A 168 -0.55 -10.51 9.73
C MET A 168 -1.08 -9.75 10.97
N SER A 169 -2.36 -9.92 11.30
CA SER A 169 -2.99 -9.29 12.47
C SER A 169 -3.75 -10.31 13.31
N ALA A 170 -3.50 -10.30 14.62
CA ALA A 170 -4.21 -11.12 15.60
C ALA A 170 -5.66 -10.66 15.86
N GLY A 171 -6.04 -9.47 15.38
CA GLY A 171 -7.36 -8.89 15.61
C GLY A 171 -8.44 -9.36 14.63
N VAL A 172 -8.10 -10.17 13.61
CA VAL A 172 -9.05 -10.58 12.58
C VAL A 172 -9.85 -11.81 13.03
N PRO A 173 -11.20 -11.75 13.04
CA PRO A 173 -12.02 -12.90 13.43
C PRO A 173 -11.80 -14.12 12.52
N GLY A 174 -11.84 -15.33 13.10
CA GLY A 174 -11.69 -16.58 12.34
C GLY A 174 -12.66 -16.70 11.17
N ALA A 175 -13.92 -16.29 11.36
CA ALA A 175 -14.94 -16.30 10.31
C ALA A 175 -14.61 -15.41 9.09
N MET A 176 -13.76 -14.39 9.25
CA MET A 176 -13.25 -13.58 8.14
C MET A 176 -12.09 -14.31 7.43
N LEU A 177 -11.20 -14.94 8.20
CA LEU A 177 -10.09 -15.75 7.66
C LEU A 177 -10.62 -16.95 6.86
N ASP A 178 -11.70 -17.59 7.33
CA ASP A 178 -12.34 -18.71 6.66
C ASP A 178 -12.83 -18.35 5.25
N GLN A 179 -13.06 -17.07 4.95
CA GLN A 179 -13.46 -16.62 3.62
C GLN A 179 -12.30 -16.56 2.62
N MET A 180 -11.06 -16.76 3.08
CA MET A 180 -9.87 -16.68 2.27
C MET A 180 -9.34 -18.09 1.97
N VAL A 181 -9.09 -18.36 0.70
CA VAL A 181 -8.39 -19.56 0.25
C VAL A 181 -6.99 -19.13 -0.16
N ILE A 182 -5.97 -19.70 0.50
CA ILE A 182 -4.57 -19.35 0.25
C ILE A 182 -3.94 -20.44 -0.62
N CYS A 183 -3.53 -20.06 -1.83
CA CYS A 183 -2.81 -20.95 -2.75
C CYS A 183 -1.31 -20.60 -2.81
N PRO A 184 -0.43 -21.56 -3.09
CA PRO A 184 0.97 -21.26 -3.41
C PRO A 184 1.06 -20.48 -4.73
N PRO A 185 1.99 -19.52 -4.87
CA PRO A 185 2.25 -18.88 -6.15
C PRO A 185 2.75 -19.91 -7.16
N ASN A 186 2.40 -19.70 -8.44
CA ASN A 186 2.79 -20.58 -9.55
C ASN A 186 2.28 -22.04 -9.46
N ASP A 187 1.31 -22.35 -8.59
CA ASP A 187 0.65 -23.65 -8.54
C ASP A 187 -0.77 -23.59 -9.12
N ILE A 188 -0.88 -23.84 -10.43
CA ILE A 188 -2.16 -23.83 -11.14
C ILE A 188 -3.10 -24.96 -10.69
N LYS A 189 -2.55 -26.09 -10.23
CA LYS A 189 -3.36 -27.23 -9.78
C LYS A 189 -4.05 -26.88 -8.46
N ALA A 190 -3.34 -26.24 -7.54
CA ALA A 190 -3.94 -25.75 -6.29
C ALA A 190 -5.09 -24.77 -6.57
N VAL A 191 -4.93 -23.87 -7.54
CA VAL A 191 -6.00 -22.95 -7.96
C VAL A 191 -7.19 -23.71 -8.58
N GLN A 192 -6.94 -24.68 -9.45
CA GLN A 192 -8.01 -25.51 -10.03
C GLN A 192 -8.84 -26.21 -8.95
N VAL A 193 -8.19 -26.88 -8.00
CA VAL A 193 -8.84 -27.55 -6.86
C VAL A 193 -9.63 -26.57 -5.99
N ALA A 194 -9.12 -25.35 -5.78
CA ALA A 194 -9.85 -24.31 -5.04
C ALA A 194 -11.15 -23.90 -5.77
N LEU A 195 -11.12 -23.81 -7.10
CA LEU A 195 -12.25 -23.37 -7.91
C LEU A 195 -13.33 -24.46 -8.08
N GLU A 196 -12.97 -25.75 -8.01
CA GLU A 196 -13.90 -26.89 -8.12
C GLU A 196 -15.04 -26.86 -7.10
N ARG A 197 -14.85 -26.20 -5.94
CA ARG A 197 -15.86 -26.05 -4.89
C ARG A 197 -17.05 -25.19 -5.29
N GLY A 198 -16.89 -24.34 -6.30
CA GLY A 198 -17.96 -23.47 -6.81
C GLY A 198 -18.37 -22.30 -5.90
N ASP A 199 -17.66 -22.08 -4.78
CA ASP A 199 -17.94 -21.03 -3.78
C ASP A 199 -16.97 -19.83 -3.83
N VAL A 200 -16.10 -19.78 -4.85
CA VAL A 200 -15.13 -18.70 -5.08
C VAL A 200 -15.72 -17.58 -5.94
N ALA A 201 -15.72 -16.37 -5.36
CA ALA A 201 -16.16 -15.13 -6.01
C ALA A 201 -15.09 -14.54 -6.93
N ALA A 202 -13.82 -14.55 -6.53
CA ALA A 202 -12.70 -14.04 -7.32
C ALA A 202 -11.36 -14.65 -6.89
N VAL A 203 -10.39 -14.54 -7.80
CA VAL A 203 -8.96 -14.74 -7.55
C VAL A 203 -8.30 -13.36 -7.61
N ILE A 204 -7.58 -12.98 -6.56
CA ILE A 204 -6.78 -11.74 -6.52
C ILE A 204 -5.28 -12.09 -6.54
N LEU A 205 -4.51 -11.36 -7.35
CA LEU A 205 -3.07 -11.59 -7.49
C LEU A 205 -2.30 -10.31 -7.79
N GLU A 206 -1.01 -10.33 -7.45
CA GLU A 206 -0.02 -9.32 -7.82
C GLU A 206 0.79 -9.88 -9.00
N PRO A 207 0.73 -9.26 -10.20
CA PRO A 207 1.34 -9.80 -11.43
C PRO A 207 2.85 -9.51 -11.48
N ALA A 208 3.57 -10.06 -10.52
CA ALA A 208 5.04 -10.10 -10.38
C ALA A 208 5.42 -10.91 -9.13
N GLY A 209 4.45 -11.16 -8.24
CA GLY A 209 4.66 -11.70 -6.90
C GLY A 209 4.74 -10.59 -5.86
N GLY A 210 4.79 -10.99 -4.60
CA GLY A 210 5.26 -10.19 -3.47
C GLY A 210 6.64 -10.67 -2.99
#